data_AF-A0A538AM06-F1
#
_entry.id   AF-A0A538AM06-F1
#
_cell.length_a   1.000
_cell.length_b   1.000
_cell.length_c   1.000
_cell.angle_alpha   90.00
_cell.angle_beta   90.00
_cell.angle_gamma   90.00
#
_symmetry.space_group_name_H-M   'P 1'
#
loop_
_entity.id
_entity.type
_entity.pdbx_description
1 polymer ?
#
loop_
_entity_poly.entity_id
_entity_poly.type
_entity_poly.pdbx_seq_one_letter_code
_entity_poly.pdbx_strand_id
1 'polypeptide(L)'
;RLGHTWKFSYGSLYPTLKKLSKVEAVEMEFPDGETLTRKKKIVYRITPKGEAIFEALLDESGASATEDREAFMLRLAFFRYTKPETRRRLLERRRGYLQDRLAKMKESLKTLRERVDAYSLELMQYGANETEHDIHWLEGMIEAERNGADGSQPGTDPSRFGVLRGETT
;
A
#
# COMPACT_ATOMS: atom_id res chain seq x y z
N ARG A 1 10.89 -6.45 4.87
CA ARG A 1 9.63 -7.13 5.27
C ARG A 1 8.50 -6.17 4.93
N LEU A 2 7.50 -6.58 4.15
CA LEU A 2 6.21 -5.90 4.14
C LEU A 2 5.79 -5.84 5.62
N GLY A 3 5.47 -4.66 6.16
CA GLY A 3 5.34 -4.42 7.60
C GLY A 3 4.35 -5.36 8.30
N HIS A 4 4.12 -5.14 9.59
CA HIS A 4 3.19 -5.92 10.44
C HIS A 4 1.73 -6.00 9.92
N THR A 5 1.41 -5.33 8.80
CA THR A 5 0.08 -5.09 8.28
C THR A 5 -0.42 -6.12 7.28
N TRP A 6 0.43 -7.00 6.73
CA TRP A 6 0.02 -7.94 5.67
C TRP A 6 -0.06 -9.38 6.17
N LYS A 7 -1.27 -9.92 6.27
CA LYS A 7 -1.55 -11.33 6.63
C LYS A 7 -1.94 -12.11 5.39
N PHE A 8 -1.17 -13.15 5.05
CA PHE A 8 -1.52 -14.11 4.00
C PHE A 8 -2.00 -15.42 4.61
N SER A 9 -3.03 -16.03 4.03
CA SER A 9 -3.45 -17.38 4.40
C SER A 9 -2.62 -18.42 3.66
N TYR A 10 -2.29 -19.54 4.32
CA TYR A 10 -1.59 -20.65 3.66
C TYR A 10 -2.39 -21.24 2.49
N GLY A 11 -3.72 -21.15 2.56
CA GLY A 11 -4.64 -21.62 1.51
C GLY A 11 -4.53 -20.83 0.20
N SER A 12 -4.12 -19.56 0.21
CA SER A 12 -3.89 -18.78 -1.02
C SER A 12 -2.43 -18.76 -1.45
N LEU A 13 -1.48 -18.87 -0.51
CA LEU A 13 -0.04 -18.80 -0.81
C LEU A 13 0.43 -19.97 -1.70
N TYR A 14 0.19 -21.22 -1.28
CA TYR A 14 0.71 -22.38 -2.01
C TYR A 14 0.11 -22.54 -3.42
N PRO A 15 -1.20 -22.37 -3.63
CA PRO A 15 -1.75 -22.38 -4.99
C PRO A 15 -1.17 -21.27 -5.87
N THR A 16 -0.90 -20.09 -5.30
CA THR A 16 -0.30 -18.98 -6.04
C THR A 16 1.15 -19.28 -6.41
N LEU A 17 1.96 -19.81 -5.48
CA LEU A 17 3.33 -20.24 -5.76
C LEU A 17 3.38 -21.32 -6.85
N LYS A 18 2.44 -22.28 -6.83
CA LYS A 18 2.34 -23.31 -7.89
C LYS A 18 2.00 -22.69 -9.25
N LYS A 19 1.10 -21.70 -9.30
CA LYS A 19 0.77 -20.96 -10.53
C LYS A 19 1.97 -20.18 -11.05
N LEU A 20 2.67 -19.45 -10.17
CA LEU A 20 3.87 -18.68 -10.52
C LEU A 20 4.99 -19.56 -11.04
N SER A 21 5.17 -20.76 -10.45
CA SER A 21 6.14 -21.73 -10.94
C SER A 21 5.77 -22.29 -12.30
N LYS A 22 4.47 -22.55 -12.56
CA LYS A 22 3.99 -23.00 -13.87
C LYS A 22 4.24 -21.99 -14.99
N VAL A 23 4.19 -20.68 -14.69
CA VAL A 23 4.50 -19.63 -15.66
C VAL A 23 5.99 -19.25 -15.68
N GLU A 24 6.84 -20.00 -14.95
CA GLU A 24 8.28 -19.79 -14.84
C GLU A 24 8.65 -18.43 -14.22
N ALA A 25 7.76 -17.82 -13.46
CA ALA A 25 8.03 -16.58 -12.73
C ALA A 25 8.84 -16.83 -11.44
N VAL A 26 8.71 -18.03 -10.87
CA VAL A 26 9.50 -18.48 -9.73
C VAL A 26 9.97 -19.91 -9.96
N GLU A 27 11.10 -20.26 -9.37
CA GLU A 27 11.65 -21.61 -9.40
C GLU A 27 11.88 -22.11 -7.97
N MET A 28 11.86 -23.44 -7.81
CA MET A 28 12.19 -24.06 -6.52
C MET A 28 13.71 -24.18 -6.42
N GLU A 29 14.26 -23.62 -5.36
CA GLU A 29 15.67 -23.77 -5.03
C GLU A 29 15.83 -25.01 -4.14
N PHE A 30 16.56 -26.00 -4.64
CA PHE A 30 17.00 -27.13 -3.85
C PHE A 30 18.43 -26.82 -3.38
N PRO A 31 18.70 -26.77 -2.07
CA PRO A 31 20.07 -26.68 -1.60
C PRO A 31 20.88 -27.87 -2.18
N ASP A 32 22.11 -27.58 -2.61
CA ASP A 32 22.94 -28.43 -3.47
C ASP A 32 22.90 -29.93 -3.12
N GLY A 33 22.55 -30.76 -4.11
CA GLY A 33 22.80 -32.21 -4.12
C GLY A 33 21.80 -33.12 -3.44
N GLU A 34 20.69 -32.62 -2.86
CA GLU A 34 19.77 -33.46 -2.09
C GLU A 34 18.37 -33.59 -2.71
N THR A 35 17.89 -34.84 -2.81
CA THR A 35 16.52 -35.18 -3.20
C THR A 35 15.50 -34.75 -2.13
N LEU A 36 14.29 -34.38 -2.58
CA LEU A 36 13.12 -34.03 -1.78
C LEU A 36 12.78 -35.10 -0.73
N THR A 37 13.39 -35.04 0.44
CA THR A 37 12.94 -35.80 1.61
C THR A 37 11.81 -35.03 2.32
N ARG A 38 10.82 -35.77 2.81
CA ARG A 38 9.45 -35.34 3.22
C ARG A 38 9.35 -34.25 4.32
N LYS A 39 10.46 -33.67 4.79
CA LYS A 39 10.52 -32.70 5.90
C LYS A 39 11.34 -31.43 5.64
N LYS A 40 11.82 -31.17 4.42
CA LYS A 40 12.62 -29.96 4.14
C LYS A 40 11.78 -28.79 3.64
N LYS A 41 12.16 -27.59 4.10
CA LYS A 41 11.57 -26.30 3.73
C LYS A 41 11.79 -26.06 2.23
N ILE A 42 10.70 -25.89 1.48
CA ILE A 42 10.77 -25.51 0.06
C ILE A 42 11.08 -24.01 0.00
N VAL A 43 12.16 -23.65 -0.70
CA VAL A 43 12.55 -22.26 -0.95
C VAL A 43 12.23 -21.94 -2.41
N TYR A 44 11.66 -20.76 -2.64
CA TYR A 44 11.37 -20.28 -3.98
C TYR A 44 12.24 -19.06 -4.28
N ARG A 45 12.78 -19.01 -5.49
CA ARG A 45 13.56 -17.90 -6.03
C ARG A 45 12.79 -17.27 -7.19
N ILE A 46 12.80 -15.95 -7.29
CA ILE A 46 12.26 -15.25 -8.46
C ILE A 46 13.19 -15.45 -9.65
N THR A 47 12.62 -15.65 -10.83
CA THR A 47 13.38 -15.78 -12.10
C THR A 47 13.46 -14.42 -12.80
N PRO A 48 14.35 -14.22 -13.79
CA PRO A 48 14.36 -13.00 -14.61
C PRO A 48 13.01 -12.72 -15.30
N LYS A 49 12.30 -13.79 -15.70
CA LYS A 49 10.93 -13.67 -16.24
C LYS A 49 9.94 -13.18 -15.18
N GLY A 50 10.08 -13.66 -13.95
CA GLY A 50 9.30 -13.19 -12.81
C GLY A 50 9.56 -11.73 -12.47
N GLU A 51 10.82 -11.29 -12.54
CA GLU A 51 11.21 -9.88 -12.35
C GLU A 51 10.54 -8.99 -13.40
N ALA A 52 10.59 -9.37 -14.68
CA ALA A 52 9.92 -8.63 -15.76
C ALA A 52 8.40 -8.55 -15.57
N ILE A 53 7.75 -9.65 -15.15
CA ILE A 53 6.31 -9.66 -14.82
C ILE A 53 6.03 -8.73 -13.64
N PHE A 54 6.88 -8.77 -12.60
CA PHE A 54 6.74 -7.94 -11.42
C PHE A 54 6.85 -6.45 -11.74
N GLU A 55 7.85 -6.05 -12.53
CA GLU A 55 8.01 -4.67 -12.99
C GLU A 55 6.81 -4.21 -13.82
N ALA A 56 6.33 -5.04 -14.76
CA ALA A 56 5.14 -4.73 -15.55
C ALA A 56 3.89 -4.52 -14.68
N LEU A 57 3.72 -5.36 -13.64
CA LEU A 57 2.64 -5.21 -12.67
C LEU A 57 2.77 -3.93 -11.86
N LEU A 58 3.98 -3.47 -11.54
CA LEU A 58 4.21 -2.20 -10.83
C LEU A 58 3.94 -0.97 -11.70
N ASP A 59 4.23 -1.05 -13.00
CA ASP A 59 3.96 0.02 -13.96
C ASP A 59 2.46 0.17 -14.30
N GLU A 60 1.66 -0.87 -14.05
CA GLU A 60 0.20 -0.83 -14.21
C GLU A 60 -0.46 0.16 -13.23
N SER A 61 -0.94 1.28 -13.76
CA SER A 61 -1.57 2.37 -12.99
C SER A 61 -3.10 2.45 -13.17
N GLY A 62 -3.78 1.30 -13.18
CA GLY A 62 -5.25 1.23 -13.25
C GLY A 62 -5.95 1.76 -11.99
N ALA A 63 -7.27 2.01 -12.06
CA ALA A 63 -8.05 2.56 -10.94
C ALA A 63 -7.89 1.74 -9.65
N SER A 64 -7.96 0.41 -9.73
CA SER A 64 -7.75 -0.48 -8.57
C SER A 64 -6.38 -0.29 -7.91
N ALA A 65 -5.35 0.12 -8.64
CA ALA A 65 -4.00 0.35 -8.08
C ALA A 65 -3.90 1.63 -7.24
N THR A 66 -4.82 2.58 -7.40
CA THR A 66 -4.77 3.90 -6.74
C THR A 66 -5.99 4.20 -5.88
N GLU A 67 -7.12 3.54 -6.10
CA GLU A 67 -8.33 3.78 -5.32
C GLU A 67 -8.39 2.88 -4.07
N ASP A 68 -7.99 1.62 -4.23
CA ASP A 68 -7.88 0.65 -3.13
C ASP A 68 -6.64 0.96 -2.26
N ARG A 69 -6.87 1.15 -0.96
CA ARG A 69 -5.82 1.51 0.00
C ARG A 69 -4.77 0.40 0.12
N GLU A 70 -5.19 -0.85 0.20
CA GLU A 70 -4.27 -1.97 0.41
C GLU A 70 -3.40 -2.19 -0.83
N ALA A 71 -4.01 -2.18 -2.02
CA ALA A 71 -3.31 -2.29 -3.29
C ALA A 71 -2.30 -1.15 -3.47
N PHE A 72 -2.68 0.09 -3.15
CA PHE A 72 -1.78 1.23 -3.20
C PHE A 72 -0.59 1.08 -2.22
N MET A 73 -0.86 0.71 -0.96
CA MET A 73 0.18 0.52 0.06
C MET A 73 1.15 -0.60 -0.30
N LEU A 74 0.67 -1.66 -0.95
CA LEU A 74 1.55 -2.71 -1.49
C LEU A 74 2.53 -2.15 -2.51
N ARG A 75 2.02 -1.37 -3.47
CA ARG A 75 2.84 -0.78 -4.52
C ARG A 75 3.86 0.18 -3.96
N LEU A 76 3.43 1.03 -3.03
CA LEU A 76 4.30 1.96 -2.33
C LEU A 76 5.50 1.25 -1.67
N ALA A 77 5.28 0.08 -1.08
CA ALA A 77 6.37 -0.72 -0.48
C ALA A 77 7.44 -1.17 -1.49
N PHE A 78 7.12 -1.16 -2.79
CA PHE A 78 8.00 -1.56 -3.89
C PHE A 78 8.42 -0.40 -4.81
N PHE A 79 8.13 0.86 -4.44
CA PHE A 79 8.50 2.04 -5.24
C PHE A 79 10.00 2.12 -5.56
N ARG A 80 10.88 1.53 -4.73
CA ARG A 80 12.31 1.38 -5.04
C ARG A 80 12.62 0.68 -6.37
N TYR A 81 11.68 -0.12 -6.89
CA TYR A 81 11.79 -0.82 -8.17
C TYR A 81 11.01 -0.13 -9.30
N THR A 82 10.36 0.99 -9.02
CA THR A 82 9.50 1.71 -9.97
C THR A 82 10.18 3.01 -10.40
N LYS A 83 10.07 3.35 -11.69
CA LYS A 83 10.60 4.60 -12.25
C LYS A 83 10.00 5.83 -11.56
N PRO A 84 10.78 6.90 -11.30
CA PRO A 84 10.30 8.11 -10.62
C PRO A 84 9.02 8.71 -11.21
N GLU A 85 8.89 8.69 -12.54
CA GLU A 85 7.73 9.22 -13.25
C GLU A 85 6.46 8.40 -12.96
N THR A 86 6.59 7.08 -12.84
CA THR A 86 5.49 6.19 -12.43
C THR A 86 5.14 6.40 -10.97
N ARG A 87 6.12 6.51 -10.07
CA ARG A 87 5.88 6.82 -8.66
C ARG A 87 5.06 8.10 -8.51
N ARG A 88 5.53 9.20 -9.12
CA ARG A 88 4.83 10.49 -9.10
C ARG A 88 3.41 10.39 -9.65
N ARG A 89 3.22 9.71 -10.79
CA ARG A 89 1.90 9.51 -11.41
C ARG A 89 0.93 8.76 -10.47
N LEU A 90 1.40 7.71 -9.79
CA LEU A 90 0.59 6.94 -8.85
C LEU A 90 0.22 7.76 -7.61
N LEU A 91 1.18 8.50 -7.04
CA LEU A 91 0.94 9.38 -5.90
C LEU A 91 -0.09 10.47 -6.24
N GLU A 92 0.07 11.15 -7.37
CA GLU A 92 -0.83 12.22 -7.81
C GLU A 92 -2.25 11.71 -8.09
N ARG A 93 -2.38 10.53 -8.72
CA ARG A 93 -3.69 9.87 -8.92
C ARG A 93 -4.37 9.54 -7.60
N ARG A 94 -3.64 8.93 -6.67
CA ARG A 94 -4.17 8.58 -5.34
C ARG A 94 -4.63 9.84 -4.58
N ARG A 95 -3.81 10.90 -4.61
CA ARG A 95 -4.16 12.19 -3.98
C ARG A 95 -5.44 12.76 -4.58
N GLY A 96 -5.56 12.83 -5.90
CA GLY A 96 -6.76 13.31 -6.57
C GLY A 96 -8.02 12.52 -6.19
N TYR A 97 -7.94 11.19 -6.19
CA TYR A 97 -9.03 10.34 -5.75
C TYR A 97 -9.46 10.62 -4.29
N LEU A 98 -8.50 10.79 -3.38
CA LEU A 98 -8.81 11.10 -1.99
C LEU A 98 -9.40 12.50 -1.82
N GLN A 99 -8.95 13.48 -2.59
CA GLN A 99 -9.51 14.84 -2.60
C GLN A 99 -10.98 14.82 -3.03
N ASP A 100 -11.32 14.08 -4.10
CA ASP A 100 -12.70 13.91 -4.56
C ASP A 100 -13.56 13.19 -3.51
N ARG A 101 -13.00 12.15 -2.87
CA ARG A 101 -13.68 11.42 -1.80
C ARG A 101 -13.94 12.31 -0.58
N LEU A 102 -12.95 13.11 -0.17
CA LEU A 102 -13.08 14.04 0.95
C LEU A 102 -14.15 15.10 0.67
N ALA A 103 -14.19 15.65 -0.54
CA ALA A 103 -15.21 16.63 -0.93
C ALA A 103 -16.63 16.06 -0.77
N LYS A 104 -16.85 14.81 -1.22
CA LYS A 104 -18.13 14.10 -1.03
C LYS A 104 -18.46 13.88 0.44
N MET A 105 -17.48 13.50 1.27
CA MET A 105 -17.68 13.29 2.71
C MET A 105 -18.08 14.59 3.42
N LYS A 106 -17.44 15.72 3.08
CA LYS A 106 -17.77 17.05 3.64
C LYS A 106 -19.18 17.50 3.27
N GLU A 107 -19.63 17.25 2.04
CA GLU A 107 -21.00 17.56 1.64
C GLU A 107 -22.03 16.70 2.39
N SER A 108 -21.76 15.40 2.55
CA SER A 108 -22.59 14.50 3.37
C SER A 108 -22.68 14.96 4.83
N LEU A 109 -21.56 15.39 5.43
CA LEU A 109 -21.54 15.93 6.79
C LEU A 109 -22.42 17.17 6.93
N LYS A 110 -22.37 18.09 5.96
CA LYS A 110 -23.20 19.30 5.95
C LYS A 110 -24.69 18.98 5.87
N THR A 111 -25.08 18.03 5.02
CA THR A 111 -26.49 17.66 4.80
C THR A 111 -27.08 16.82 5.92
N LEU A 112 -26.27 16.00 6.60
CA LEU A 112 -26.74 15.07 7.64
C LEU A 112 -26.63 15.60 9.06
N ARG A 113 -25.97 16.74 9.29
CA ARG A 113 -25.71 17.30 10.63
C ARG A 113 -26.95 17.40 11.54
N GLU A 114 -28.12 17.68 10.97
CA GLU A 114 -29.38 17.82 11.71
C GLU A 114 -30.23 16.54 11.72
N ARG A 115 -29.79 15.49 11.01
CA ARG A 115 -30.56 14.27 10.74
C ARG A 115 -30.01 13.02 11.44
N VAL A 116 -28.81 13.07 12.00
CA VAL A 116 -28.14 11.94 12.65
C VAL A 116 -27.72 12.30 14.07
N ASP A 117 -27.51 11.30 14.91
CA ASP A 117 -27.03 11.49 16.28
C ASP A 117 -25.56 11.93 16.32
N ALA A 118 -25.13 12.39 17.50
CA ALA A 118 -23.78 12.92 17.70
C ALA A 118 -22.67 11.88 17.43
N TYR A 119 -22.86 10.61 17.80
CA TYR A 119 -21.82 9.59 17.59
C TYR A 119 -21.66 9.24 16.11
N SER A 120 -22.77 9.17 15.38
CA SER A 120 -22.74 8.99 13.93
C SER A 120 -22.00 10.15 13.25
N LEU A 121 -22.25 11.39 13.69
CA LEU A 121 -21.56 12.57 13.16
C LEU A 121 -20.06 12.53 13.45
N GLU A 122 -19.66 12.19 14.68
CA GLU A 122 -18.24 12.05 15.06
C GLU A 122 -17.54 10.97 14.24
N LEU A 123 -18.19 9.83 13.97
CA LEU A 123 -17.61 8.77 13.14
C LEU A 123 -17.37 9.25 11.70
N MET A 124 -18.32 9.99 11.12
CA MET A 124 -18.16 10.56 9.77
C MET A 124 -17.05 11.61 9.75
N GLN A 125 -16.96 12.46 10.77
CA GLN A 125 -15.91 13.47 10.90
C GLN A 125 -14.53 12.82 11.05
N TYR A 126 -14.41 11.77 11.87
CA TYR A 126 -13.18 11.00 12.00
C TYR A 126 -12.71 10.43 10.65
N GLY A 127 -13.61 9.84 9.86
CA GLY A 127 -13.26 9.32 8.54
C GLY A 127 -12.81 10.42 7.56
N ALA A 128 -13.40 11.62 7.65
CA ALA A 128 -12.98 12.78 6.85
C ALA A 128 -11.59 13.25 7.27
N ASN A 129 -11.33 13.34 8.58
CA ASN A 129 -10.04 13.70 9.14
C ASN A 129 -8.96 12.68 8.75
N GLU A 130 -9.24 11.37 8.78
CA GLU A 130 -8.30 10.34 8.31
C GLU A 130 -7.95 10.55 6.83
N THR A 131 -8.95 10.86 6.00
CA THR A 131 -8.74 11.13 4.57
C THR A 131 -7.89 12.38 4.34
N GLU A 132 -8.10 13.45 5.13
CA GLU A 132 -7.27 14.65 5.09
C GLU A 132 -5.81 14.36 5.45
N HIS A 133 -5.57 13.59 6.52
CA HIS A 133 -4.22 13.18 6.89
C HIS A 133 -3.53 12.38 5.78
N ASP A 134 -4.23 11.43 5.16
CA ASP A 134 -3.71 10.65 4.04
C ASP A 134 -3.33 11.56 2.84
N ILE A 135 -4.15 12.55 2.51
CA ILE A 135 -3.85 13.55 1.45
C ILE A 135 -2.57 14.32 1.80
N HIS A 136 -2.48 14.83 3.02
CA HIS A 136 -1.35 15.64 3.47
C HIS A 136 -0.03 14.85 3.53
N TRP A 137 -0.12 13.56 3.81
CA TRP A 137 1.02 12.64 3.73
C TRP A 137 1.44 12.40 2.28
N LEU A 138 0.49 12.19 1.36
CA LEU A 138 0.77 12.04 -0.08
C LEU A 138 1.42 13.29 -0.68
N GLU A 139 0.96 14.49 -0.29
CA GLU A 139 1.56 15.75 -0.73
C GLU A 139 3.04 15.84 -0.37
N GLY A 140 3.38 15.54 0.89
CA GLY A 140 4.79 15.51 1.33
C GLY A 140 5.63 14.49 0.56
N MET A 141 5.08 13.32 0.24
CA MET A 141 5.79 12.34 -0.61
C MET A 141 5.98 12.84 -2.04
N ILE A 142 4.98 13.51 -2.63
CA ILE A 142 5.08 14.07 -3.98
C ILE A 142 6.14 15.16 -4.04
N GLU A 143 6.23 16.01 -3.01
CA GLU A 143 7.27 17.03 -2.89
C GLU A 143 8.66 16.41 -2.75
N ALA A 144 8.81 15.37 -1.92
CA ALA A 144 10.07 14.64 -1.78
C ALA A 144 10.56 14.04 -3.11
N GLU A 145 9.65 13.41 -3.87
CA GLU A 145 9.96 12.86 -5.20
C GLU A 145 10.35 13.95 -6.21
N ARG A 146 9.75 15.14 -6.14
CA ARG A 146 10.11 16.29 -7.01
C ARG A 146 11.50 16.83 -6.71
N ASN A 147 11.91 16.83 -5.45
CA ASN A 147 13.21 17.33 -5.01
C ASN A 147 14.35 16.33 -5.23
N GLY A 148 14.09 15.18 -5.87
CA GLY A 148 15.10 14.16 -6.13
C GLY A 148 15.60 13.45 -4.87
N ALA A 149 14.86 13.54 -3.76
CA ALA A 149 15.14 12.74 -2.57
C ALA A 149 14.78 11.29 -2.91
N ASP A 150 15.78 10.54 -3.35
CA ASP A 150 15.63 9.15 -3.79
C ASP A 150 15.29 8.25 -2.60
N GLY A 151 14.01 8.18 -2.21
CA GLY A 151 13.40 7.17 -1.34
C GLY A 151 14.05 6.94 0.04
N SER A 152 15.10 7.66 0.37
CA SER A 152 15.99 7.46 1.50
C SER A 152 15.40 8.21 2.66
N GLN A 153 14.38 7.56 3.22
CA GLN A 153 13.58 7.96 4.39
C GLN A 153 12.92 9.34 4.27
N PRO A 154 11.63 9.42 3.93
CA PRO A 154 10.84 10.56 4.38
C PRO A 154 10.90 10.53 5.90
N GLY A 155 11.41 11.60 6.50
CA GLY A 155 11.49 11.76 7.94
C GLY A 155 10.15 11.37 8.56
N THR A 156 10.12 10.22 9.23
CA THR A 156 9.18 9.98 10.31
C THR A 156 9.52 11.03 11.35
N ASP A 157 8.89 12.19 11.24
CA ASP A 157 8.66 13.04 12.38
C ASP A 157 7.54 12.37 13.20
N PRO A 158 7.87 11.66 14.30
CA PRO A 158 6.86 11.06 15.15
C PRO A 158 5.96 12.11 15.82
N SER A 159 6.29 13.41 15.75
CA SER A 159 5.46 14.50 16.27
C SER A 159 4.29 14.89 15.38
N ARG A 160 4.20 14.39 14.13
CA ARG A 160 3.06 14.68 13.23
C ARG A 160 1.87 13.72 13.41
N PHE A 161 2.09 12.56 14.03
CA PHE A 161 1.01 11.65 14.42
C PHE A 161 0.62 11.98 15.86
N GLY A 162 -0.41 12.81 16.02
CA GLY A 162 -0.91 13.26 17.31
C GLY A 162 -1.09 12.11 18.29
N VAL A 163 -0.20 12.06 19.29
CA VAL A 163 -0.35 11.20 20.46
C VAL A 163 -1.53 11.75 21.25
N LEU A 164 -2.71 11.16 21.08
CA LEU A 164 -3.79 11.31 22.05
C LEU A 164 -3.36 10.63 23.35
N ARG A 165 -2.62 11.35 24.19
CA ARG A 165 -2.50 11.01 25.61
C ARG A 165 -3.86 11.29 26.25
N GLY A 166 -4.63 10.25 26.48
CA GLY A 166 -5.75 10.30 27.42
C GLY A 166 -5.19 10.49 28.82
N GLU A 167 -5.36 11.69 29.37
CA GLU A 167 -5.25 11.93 30.81
C GLU A 167 -6.50 11.33 31.45
N THR A 168 -6.34 10.18 32.10
CA THR A 168 -7.32 9.66 33.06
C THR A 168 -7.17 10.46 34.35
N THR A 169 -8.20 11.24 34.69
CA THR A 169 -8.50 11.62 36.08
C THR A 169 -9.52 10.64 36.64
#